data_AF-A0A162D5H4-F1
#
_entry.id   AF-A0A162D5H4-F1
#
_cell.length_a   1.000
_cell.length_b   1.000
_cell.length_c   1.000
_cell.angle_alpha   90.00
_cell.angle_beta   90.00
_cell.angle_gamma   90.00
#
_symmetry.space_group_name_H-M   'P 1'
#
loop_
_entity.id
_entity.type
_entity.pdbx_description
1 polymer ?
#
loop_
_entity_poly.entity_id
_entity_poly.type
_entity_poly.pdbx_seq_one_letter_code
_entity_poly.pdbx_strand_id
1 'polypeptide(L)'
;MAIKINTQKTEIPVQLGELTFTIDASDESMNKLNKTYKQFKEEAQSMQSKENYEEDLEQSRKMLKGAYDALLGKGSFEEVYNQTPSLLLLADYFVQICESLDEEFKKMGIKKSQADKAKKYLKNNKK
;
A
#
# COMPACT_ATOMS: atom_id res chain seq x y z
N MET A 1 -35.17 19.35 -9.97
CA MET A 1 -33.82 19.90 -9.68
C MET A 1 -32.89 18.71 -9.51
N ALA A 2 -31.81 18.64 -10.31
CA ALA A 2 -30.83 17.56 -10.21
C ALA A 2 -29.58 18.09 -9.49
N ILE A 3 -29.21 17.47 -8.38
CA ILE A 3 -27.96 17.76 -7.68
C ILE A 3 -26.85 17.03 -8.42
N LYS A 4 -25.92 17.77 -9.03
CA LYS A 4 -24.70 17.21 -9.63
C LYS A 4 -23.64 17.06 -8.54
N ILE A 5 -23.26 15.83 -8.24
CA ILE A 5 -22.14 15.51 -7.35
C ILE A 5 -20.97 15.08 -8.24
N ASN A 6 -19.84 15.78 -8.15
CA ASN A 6 -18.61 15.34 -8.81
C ASN A 6 -18.02 14.17 -8.01
N THR A 7 -18.04 12.97 -8.57
CA THR A 7 -17.33 11.82 -8.03
C THR A 7 -15.83 12.03 -8.22
N GLN A 8 -15.05 11.94 -7.14
CA GLN A 8 -13.60 11.90 -7.22
C GLN A 8 -13.17 10.48 -7.62
N LYS A 9 -12.22 10.36 -8.54
CA LYS A 9 -11.63 9.06 -8.88
C LYS A 9 -10.79 8.59 -7.70
N THR A 10 -11.14 7.44 -7.14
CA THR A 10 -10.39 6.75 -6.10
C THR A 10 -9.26 5.95 -6.74
N GLU A 11 -8.46 6.54 -7.61
CA GLU A 11 -7.39 5.83 -8.32
C GLU A 11 -6.09 6.60 -8.11
N ILE A 12 -5.12 5.97 -7.43
CA ILE A 12 -3.78 6.51 -7.21
C ILE A 12 -2.82 5.83 -8.19
N PRO A 13 -2.28 6.56 -9.17
CA PRO A 13 -1.22 6.04 -10.02
C PRO A 13 0.12 6.03 -9.27
N VAL A 14 0.73 4.86 -9.13
CA VAL A 14 2.08 4.66 -8.61
C VAL A 14 3.02 4.42 -9.78
N GLN A 15 3.91 5.38 -10.04
CA GLN A 15 4.97 5.24 -11.04
C GLN A 15 6.27 4.76 -10.40
N LEU A 16 6.79 3.65 -10.93
CA LEU A 16 8.09 3.08 -10.57
C LEU A 16 8.94 3.02 -11.84
N GLY A 17 9.78 4.03 -12.04
CA GLY A 17 10.58 4.15 -13.26
C GLY A 17 9.69 4.28 -14.49
N GLU A 18 9.63 3.23 -15.30
CA GLU A 18 8.83 3.18 -16.54
C GLU A 18 7.47 2.46 -16.33
N LEU A 19 7.28 1.83 -15.18
CA LEU A 19 6.07 1.08 -14.86
C LEU A 19 5.06 1.98 -14.16
N THR A 20 3.80 1.89 -14.57
CA THR A 20 2.69 2.63 -13.94
C THR A 20 1.66 1.64 -13.42
N PHE A 21 1.45 1.64 -12.11
CA PHE A 21 0.45 0.81 -11.44
C PHE A 21 -0.70 1.69 -10.97
N THR A 22 -1.93 1.18 -11.01
CA THR A 22 -3.10 1.91 -10.52
C THR A 22 -3.62 1.24 -9.27
N ILE A 23 -3.61 1.96 -8.15
CA ILE A 23 -4.13 1.48 -6.87
C ILE A 23 -5.48 2.13 -6.63
N ASP A 24 -6.49 1.32 -6.31
CA ASP A 24 -7.77 1.84 -5.89
C ASP A 24 -7.68 2.40 -4.45
N ALA A 25 -8.15 3.62 -4.24
CA ALA A 25 -8.10 4.38 -3.00
C ALA A 25 -9.32 4.16 -2.08
N SER A 26 -9.99 3.02 -2.20
CA SER A 26 -11.05 2.60 -1.28
C SER A 26 -10.53 2.35 0.14
N ASP A 27 -11.42 2.44 1.13
CA ASP A 27 -11.13 2.13 2.54
C ASP A 27 -10.57 0.70 2.72
N GLU A 28 -11.02 -0.26 1.90
CA GLU A 28 -10.50 -1.63 1.89
C GLU A 28 -9.03 -1.70 1.49
N SER A 29 -8.63 -0.92 0.48
CA SER A 29 -7.25 -0.83 0.03
C SER A 29 -6.34 -0.19 1.08
N MET A 30 -6.84 0.79 1.86
CA MET A 30 -6.08 1.34 2.99
C MET A 30 -5.83 0.31 4.08
N ASN A 31 -6.86 -0.46 4.42
CA ASN A 31 -6.73 -1.49 5.44
C ASN A 31 -5.77 -2.59 4.96
N LYS A 32 -5.87 -2.98 3.68
CA LYS A 32 -4.94 -3.90 3.03
C LYS A 32 -3.51 -3.37 3.05
N LEU A 33 -3.29 -2.10 2.70
CA LEU A 33 -1.96 -1.48 2.72
C LEU A 33 -1.34 -1.51 4.11
N ASN A 34 -2.07 -1.07 5.14
CA ASN A 34 -1.56 -1.10 6.51
C ASN A 34 -1.23 -2.52 6.97
N LYS A 35 -2.07 -3.50 6.62
CA LYS A 35 -1.85 -4.90 6.97
C LYS A 35 -0.62 -5.46 6.25
N THR A 36 -0.52 -5.25 4.93
CA THR A 36 0.63 -5.70 4.13
C THR A 36 1.93 -5.05 4.59
N TYR A 37 1.93 -3.74 4.88
CA TYR A 37 3.11 -3.04 5.38
C TYR A 37 3.54 -3.54 6.77
N LYS A 38 2.58 -3.81 7.66
CA LYS A 38 2.87 -4.37 8.99
C LYS A 38 3.44 -5.78 8.89
N GLN A 39 2.82 -6.65 8.10
CA GLN A 39 3.33 -8.01 7.84
C GLN A 39 4.74 -7.95 7.24
N PHE A 40 4.97 -7.05 6.29
CA PHE A 40 6.28 -6.82 5.72
C PHE A 40 7.32 -6.40 6.77
N LYS A 41 6.99 -5.49 7.69
CA LYS A 41 7.92 -5.13 8.78
C LYS A 41 8.21 -6.28 9.73
N GLU A 42 7.19 -7.03 10.14
CA GLU A 42 7.33 -8.17 11.06
C GLU A 42 8.17 -9.29 10.44
N GLU A 43 7.94 -9.62 9.16
CA GLU A 43 8.72 -10.62 8.43
C GLU A 43 10.17 -10.15 8.21
N ALA A 44 10.41 -8.86 7.90
CA ALA A 44 11.76 -8.33 7.68
C ALA A 44 12.58 -8.32 8.97
N GLN A 45 11.96 -8.00 10.10
CA GLN A 45 12.62 -8.08 11.42
C GLN A 45 12.94 -9.54 11.81
N SER A 46 12.10 -10.49 11.42
CA SER A 46 12.32 -11.91 11.71
C SER A 46 13.47 -12.51 10.89
N MET A 47 13.78 -11.95 9.71
CA MET A 47 14.88 -12.40 8.85
C MET A 47 16.26 -11.93 9.31
N GLN A 48 16.37 -10.74 9.94
CA GLN A 48 17.65 -10.23 10.46
C GLN A 48 18.38 -11.13 11.48
N SER A 49 17.73 -12.17 12.00
CA SER A 49 18.28 -13.07 13.03
C SER A 49 18.89 -14.37 12.49
N LYS A 50 18.88 -14.63 11.18
CA LYS A 50 19.38 -15.90 10.61
C LYS A 50 20.76 -15.74 9.96
N GLU A 51 21.67 -16.65 10.29
CA GLU A 51 23.06 -16.66 9.80
C GLU A 51 23.23 -17.26 8.38
N ASN A 52 22.15 -17.67 7.69
CA ASN A 52 22.24 -18.40 6.42
C ASN A 52 21.83 -17.54 5.21
N TYR A 53 22.83 -16.94 4.54
CA TYR A 53 22.66 -15.90 3.51
C TYR A 53 21.85 -16.31 2.26
N GLU A 54 21.97 -17.57 1.78
CA GLU A 54 21.23 -18.04 0.60
C GLU A 54 19.74 -18.28 0.88
N GLU A 55 19.40 -18.89 2.02
CA GLU A 55 18.01 -19.06 2.44
C GLU A 55 17.34 -17.71 2.71
N ASP A 56 18.09 -16.75 3.28
CA ASP A 56 17.60 -15.39 3.54
C ASP A 56 17.26 -14.64 2.25
N LEU A 57 18.04 -14.83 1.19
CA LEU A 57 17.79 -14.22 -0.12
C LEU A 57 16.52 -14.77 -0.79
N GLU A 58 16.31 -16.10 -0.77
CA GLU A 58 15.10 -16.70 -1.32
C GLU A 58 13.84 -16.31 -0.52
N GLN A 59 13.94 -16.27 0.82
CA GLN A 59 12.83 -15.83 1.67
C GLN A 59 12.52 -14.35 1.42
N SER A 60 13.53 -13.48 1.38
CA SER A 60 13.38 -12.06 1.07
C SER A 60 12.72 -11.84 -0.29
N ARG A 61 13.10 -12.62 -1.31
CA ARG A 61 12.48 -12.56 -2.64
C ARG A 61 11.00 -12.94 -2.60
N LYS A 62 10.65 -14.06 -1.96
CA LYS A 62 9.25 -14.52 -1.85
C LYS A 62 8.39 -13.52 -1.09
N MET A 63 8.93 -12.96 -0.02
CA MET A 63 8.29 -11.95 0.80
C MET A 63 8.03 -10.66 0.02
N LEU A 64 9.05 -10.11 -0.65
CA LEU A 64 8.89 -8.94 -1.53
C LEU A 64 7.88 -9.22 -2.64
N LYS A 65 7.93 -10.41 -3.26
CA LYS A 65 6.95 -10.81 -4.27
C LYS A 65 5.52 -10.75 -3.75
N GLY A 66 5.28 -11.33 -2.57
CA GLY A 66 3.96 -11.29 -1.93
C GLY A 66 3.52 -9.87 -1.59
N ALA A 67 4.43 -9.02 -1.12
CA ALA A 67 4.15 -7.64 -0.75
C ALA A 67 3.78 -6.78 -1.96
N TYR A 68 4.57 -6.83 -3.03
CA TYR A 68 4.30 -6.16 -4.30
C TYR A 68 3.01 -6.65 -4.94
N ASP A 69 2.81 -7.97 -5.01
CA ASP A 69 1.61 -8.55 -5.61
C ASP A 69 0.33 -8.18 -4.83
N ALA A 70 0.44 -8.08 -3.50
CA ALA A 70 -0.66 -7.66 -2.65
C ALA A 70 -1.03 -6.18 -2.82
N LEU A 71 -0.02 -5.32 -3.05
CA LEU A 71 -0.19 -3.86 -3.09
C LEU A 71 -0.52 -3.34 -4.49
N LEU A 72 0.26 -3.75 -5.50
CA LEU A 72 0.18 -3.25 -6.87
C LEU A 72 -0.59 -4.21 -7.80
N GLY A 73 -0.80 -5.46 -7.39
CA GLY A 73 -1.49 -6.48 -8.16
C GLY A 73 -0.58 -7.63 -8.60
N LYS A 74 -1.16 -8.75 -8.99
CA LYS A 74 -0.40 -9.98 -9.29
C LYS A 74 0.58 -9.76 -10.46
N GLY A 75 1.85 -10.10 -10.26
CA GLY A 75 2.91 -9.98 -11.28
C GLY A 75 3.73 -8.70 -11.19
N SER A 76 3.31 -7.74 -10.35
CA SER A 76 3.99 -6.44 -10.20
C SER A 76 5.44 -6.58 -9.76
N PHE A 77 5.73 -7.56 -8.91
CA PHE A 77 7.10 -7.83 -8.47
C PHE A 77 8.01 -8.20 -9.64
N GLU A 78 7.54 -9.03 -10.56
CA GLU A 78 8.36 -9.53 -11.67
C GLU A 78 8.68 -8.39 -12.65
N GLU A 79 7.73 -7.49 -12.89
CA GLU A 79 7.97 -6.30 -13.70
C GLU A 79 9.02 -5.38 -13.07
N VAL A 80 8.89 -5.08 -11.78
CA VAL A 80 9.85 -4.22 -11.07
C VAL A 80 11.22 -4.90 -10.97
N TYR A 81 11.26 -6.21 -10.75
CA TYR A 81 12.50 -6.99 -10.67
C TYR A 81 13.23 -7.08 -12.02
N ASN A 82 12.48 -7.18 -13.13
CA ASN A 82 13.06 -7.15 -14.47
C ASN A 82 13.74 -5.81 -14.77
N GLN A 83 13.18 -4.70 -14.27
CA GLN A 83 13.79 -3.38 -14.42
C GLN A 83 14.98 -3.18 -13.48
N THR A 84 14.86 -3.63 -12.22
CA THR A 84 15.89 -3.49 -11.19
C THR A 84 16.10 -4.84 -10.51
N PRO A 85 17.06 -5.68 -10.93
CA PRO A 85 17.26 -7.01 -10.37
C PRO A 85 18.01 -7.00 -9.02
N SER A 86 17.58 -6.14 -8.09
CA SER A 86 18.19 -5.97 -6.75
C SER A 86 17.13 -5.95 -5.66
N LEU A 87 17.08 -7.00 -4.84
CA LEU A 87 16.07 -7.15 -3.78
C LEU A 87 16.16 -6.04 -2.71
N LEU A 88 17.36 -5.55 -2.42
CA LEU A 88 17.58 -4.45 -1.49
C LEU A 88 16.94 -3.15 -2.00
N LEU A 89 17.11 -2.84 -3.29
CA LEU A 89 16.48 -1.68 -3.90
C LEU A 89 14.96 -1.84 -3.99
N LEU A 90 14.47 -3.05 -4.29
CA LEU A 90 13.04 -3.35 -4.27
C LEU A 90 12.43 -3.15 -2.87
N ALA A 91 13.13 -3.55 -1.82
CA ALA A 91 12.67 -3.31 -0.46
C ALA A 91 12.57 -1.81 -0.13
N ASP A 92 13.56 -1.02 -0.55
CA ASP A 92 13.55 0.43 -0.37
C ASP A 92 12.39 1.09 -1.15
N TYR A 93 12.23 0.74 -2.42
CA TYR A 93 11.11 1.21 -3.25
C TYR A 93 9.76 0.83 -2.64
N PHE A 94 9.62 -0.39 -2.13
CA PHE A 94 8.38 -0.83 -1.48
C PHE A 94 8.02 0.04 -0.27
N VAL A 95 9.01 0.36 0.57
CA VAL A 95 8.81 1.26 1.72
C VAL A 95 8.37 2.65 1.24
N GLN A 96 9.06 3.21 0.24
CA GLN A 96 8.71 4.52 -0.32
C GLN A 96 7.30 4.56 -0.90
N ILE A 97 6.86 3.49 -1.59
CA ILE A 97 5.49 3.38 -2.11
C ILE A 97 4.49 3.39 -0.95
N CYS A 98 4.70 2.58 0.09
CA CYS A 98 3.80 2.52 1.23
C CYS A 98 3.70 3.87 1.96
N GLU A 99 4.81 4.57 2.15
CA GLU A 99 4.84 5.88 2.79
C GLU A 99 4.13 6.94 1.93
N SER A 100 4.45 6.99 0.64
CA SER A 100 3.83 7.93 -0.30
C SER A 100 2.32 7.70 -0.41
N LEU A 101 1.87 6.45 -0.43
CA LEU A 101 0.45 6.11 -0.43
C LEU A 101 -0.24 6.51 0.88
N ASP A 102 0.41 6.31 2.03
CA ASP A 102 -0.16 6.76 3.31
C ASP A 102 -0.31 8.29 3.35
N GLU A 103 0.64 9.03 2.77
CA GLU A 103 0.55 10.48 2.63
C GLU A 103 -0.55 10.92 1.65
N GLU A 104 -0.69 10.26 0.50
CA GLU A 104 -1.78 10.47 -0.45
C GLU A 104 -3.15 10.24 0.22
N PHE A 105 -3.29 9.14 0.97
CA PHE A 105 -4.50 8.83 1.72
C PHE A 105 -4.83 9.86 2.81
N LYS A 106 -3.80 10.44 3.46
CA LYS A 106 -3.97 11.58 4.37
C LYS A 106 -4.43 12.84 3.61
N LYS A 107 -3.85 13.14 2.45
CA LYS A 107 -4.18 14.31 1.61
C LYS A 107 -5.61 14.24 1.06
N MET A 108 -6.08 13.06 0.65
CA MET A 108 -7.46 12.83 0.22
C MET A 108 -8.50 13.01 1.33
N GLY A 109 -8.07 13.26 2.58
CA GLY A 109 -8.98 13.51 3.70
C GLY A 109 -9.69 12.25 4.20
N ILE A 110 -9.32 11.07 3.72
CA ILE A 110 -9.98 9.82 4.13
C ILE A 110 -9.63 9.48 5.59
N LYS A 111 -8.44 9.87 6.08
CA LYS A 111 -8.07 9.77 7.51
C LYS A 111 -8.69 10.84 8.43
N LYS A 112 -9.18 11.97 7.90
CA LYS A 112 -9.81 13.04 8.69
C LYS A 112 -11.11 13.46 8.01
N SER A 113 -12.23 12.86 8.42
CA SER A 113 -13.52 13.54 8.65
C SER A 113 -14.76 12.73 8.28
N GLN A 114 -14.70 11.60 7.56
CA GLN A 114 -15.95 10.84 7.28
C GLN A 114 -16.47 10.09 8.51
N ALA A 115 -15.62 9.35 9.23
CA ALA A 115 -16.00 8.67 10.48
C ALA A 115 -16.41 9.66 11.60
N ASP A 116 -15.71 10.79 11.71
CA ASP A 116 -16.04 11.85 12.68
C ASP A 116 -17.32 12.61 12.33
N LYS A 117 -17.57 12.90 11.06
CA LYS A 117 -18.84 13.48 10.62
C LYS A 117 -19.99 12.49 10.82
N ALA A 118 -19.82 11.23 10.42
CA ALA A 118 -20.83 10.18 10.63
C ALA A 118 -21.18 10.00 12.12
N LYS A 119 -20.17 9.97 13.01
CA LYS A 119 -20.39 9.94 14.48
C LYS A 119 -21.12 11.18 14.99
N LYS A 120 -20.83 12.37 14.44
CA LYS A 120 -21.51 13.62 14.81
C LYS A 120 -22.99 13.60 14.41
N TYR A 121 -23.31 13.08 13.21
CA TYR A 121 -24.71 12.95 12.76
C TYR A 121 -25.47 11.86 13.54
N LEU A 122 -24.84 10.71 13.82
CA LEU A 122 -25.44 9.62 14.60
C LEU A 122 -25.67 9.98 16.07
N LYS A 123 -24.85 10.88 16.66
CA LYS A 123 -25.09 11.41 18.02
C LYS A 123 -26.25 12.40 18.08
N ASN A 124 -26.50 13.16 17.02
CA ASN A 124 -27.54 14.20 17.02
C ASN A 124 -28.96 13.67 16.75
N ASN A 125 -29.11 12.45 16.23
CA ASN A 125 -30.42 11.82 15.97
C ASN A 125 -30.95 10.94 17.13
N LYS A 126 -30.33 11.01 18.31
CA LYS A 126 -30.77 10.31 19.54
C LYS A 126 -31.39 11.25 20.59
N LYS A 127 -31.93 12.40 20.17
CA LYS A 127 -32.74 13.26 21.04
C LYS A 127 -34.17 13.35 20.53
#